data_AF-A0A9D7PEF8-F1
#
_entry.id   AF-A0A9D7PEF8-F1
#
_cell.length_a   1.000
_cell.length_b   1.000
_cell.length_c   1.000
_cell.angle_alpha   90.00
_cell.angle_beta   90.00
_cell.angle_gamma   90.00
#
_symmetry.space_group_name_H-M   'P 1'
#
loop_
_entity.id
_entity.type
_entity.pdbx_description
1 polymer ?
#
loop_
_entity_poly.entity_id
_entity_poly.type
_entity_poly.pdbx_seq_one_letter_code
_entity_poly.pdbx_strand_id
1 'polypeptide(L)'
;MADVDSVRFELSGDLSLRDTADLKSRLTTALSDKRSLVIETDGVGGIDVSCLQVLVAAQKSANAAGMPMRLTASAAGPLGGAMIAAGFHAPDGRPLIPEAETWTLTREAR
;
A
#
# COMPACT_ATOMS: atom_id res chain seq x y z
N MET A 1 -7.10 2.32 21.00
CA MET A 1 -7.92 1.11 20.85
C MET A 1 -7.26 0.28 19.76
N ALA A 2 -6.55 -0.79 20.11
CA ALA A 2 -5.90 -1.64 19.12
C ALA A 2 -6.98 -2.30 18.26
N ASP A 3 -6.87 -2.20 16.95
CA ASP A 3 -7.72 -2.88 15.98
C ASP A 3 -7.40 -4.37 16.09
N VAL A 4 -8.18 -5.10 16.90
CA VAL A 4 -7.89 -6.49 17.31
C VAL A 4 -8.08 -7.49 16.14
N ASP A 5 -8.57 -7.01 14.99
CA ASP A 5 -8.90 -7.84 13.84
C ASP A 5 -8.18 -7.40 12.55
N SER A 6 -6.95 -6.90 12.71
CA SER A 6 -6.07 -6.52 11.60
C SER A 6 -5.03 -7.60 11.29
N VAL A 7 -4.90 -7.97 10.02
CA VAL A 7 -3.79 -8.77 9.47
C VAL A 7 -2.67 -7.84 9.05
N ARG A 8 -1.44 -8.19 9.42
CA ARG A 8 -0.23 -7.52 8.91
C ARG A 8 0.23 -8.18 7.62
N PHE A 9 0.57 -7.35 6.64
CA PHE A 9 1.13 -7.78 5.37
C PHE A 9 2.45 -7.06 5.16
N GLU A 10 3.55 -7.80 5.26
CA GLU A 10 4.88 -7.26 5.04
C GLU A 10 5.17 -7.14 3.54
N LEU A 11 5.58 -5.94 3.16
CA LEU A 11 6.04 -5.60 1.82
C LEU A 11 7.51 -5.20 1.91
N SER A 12 8.38 -5.95 1.22
CA SER A 12 9.82 -5.79 1.33
C SER A 12 10.55 -6.14 0.03
N GLY A 13 11.78 -5.64 -0.12
CA GLY A 13 12.64 -5.85 -1.27
C GLY A 13 12.37 -4.87 -2.42
N ASP A 14 12.94 -5.19 -3.57
CA ASP A 14 12.73 -4.45 -4.82
C ASP A 14 11.56 -5.05 -5.58
N LEU A 15 10.42 -4.38 -5.52
CA LEU A 15 9.19 -4.82 -6.15
C LEU A 15 9.20 -4.40 -7.62
N SER A 16 9.24 -5.39 -8.49
CA SER A 16 9.32 -5.19 -9.94
C SER A 16 8.14 -5.83 -10.66
N LEU A 17 8.08 -5.63 -11.99
CA LEU A 17 7.10 -6.27 -12.86
C LEU A 17 7.06 -7.80 -12.70
N ARG A 18 8.19 -8.42 -12.31
CA ARG A 18 8.30 -9.87 -12.06
C ARG A 18 7.49 -10.31 -10.84
N ASP A 19 7.37 -9.43 -9.85
CA ASP A 19 6.73 -9.67 -8.55
C ASP A 19 5.24 -9.34 -8.58
N THR A 20 4.77 -8.62 -9.61
CA THR A 20 3.39 -8.14 -9.74
C THR A 20 2.36 -9.27 -9.61
N ALA A 21 2.61 -10.42 -10.24
CA ALA A 21 1.68 -11.55 -10.21
C ALA A 21 1.61 -12.21 -8.82
N ASP A 22 2.76 -12.39 -8.16
CA ASP A 22 2.85 -12.93 -6.80
C ASP A 22 2.19 -11.97 -5.79
N LEU A 23 2.53 -10.69 -5.86
CA LEU A 23 1.96 -9.64 -5.01
C LEU A 23 0.42 -9.62 -5.10
N LYS A 24 -0.12 -9.68 -6.32
CA LYS A 24 -1.57 -9.74 -6.54
C LYS A 24 -2.19 -10.98 -5.88
N SER A 25 -1.57 -12.15 -6.06
CA SER A 25 -2.04 -13.40 -5.46
C SER A 25 -2.08 -13.29 -3.94
N ARG A 26 -0.98 -12.85 -3.33
CA ARG A 26 -0.84 -12.70 -1.87
C ARG A 26 -1.82 -11.70 -1.28
N LEU A 27 -2.01 -10.54 -1.92
CA LEU A 27 -3.00 -9.55 -1.47
C LEU A 27 -4.43 -10.07 -1.60
N THR A 28 -4.74 -10.80 -2.68
CA THR A 28 -6.07 -11.40 -2.85
C THR A 28 -6.36 -12.42 -1.74
N THR A 29 -5.38 -13.26 -1.40
CA THR A 29 -5.48 -14.18 -0.26
C THR A 29 -5.69 -13.43 1.05
N ALA A 30 -4.88 -12.40 1.33
CA ALA A 30 -4.99 -11.63 2.57
C ALA A 30 -6.36 -10.92 2.71
N LEU A 31 -6.91 -10.43 1.59
CA LEU A 31 -8.24 -9.83 1.56
C LEU A 31 -9.39 -10.86 1.69
N SER A 32 -9.15 -12.13 1.36
CA SER A 32 -10.18 -13.17 1.46
C SER A 32 -10.57 -13.50 2.91
N ASP A 33 -9.69 -13.19 3.86
CA ASP A 33 -9.89 -13.41 5.31
C ASP A 33 -10.95 -12.49 5.93
N LYS A 34 -11.49 -11.52 5.19
CA LYS A 34 -12.51 -10.56 5.66
C LYS A 34 -12.09 -9.72 6.88
N ARG A 35 -10.79 -9.49 7.03
CA ARG A 35 -10.18 -8.72 8.11
C ARG A 35 -9.57 -7.43 7.60
N SER A 36 -9.36 -6.46 8.50
CA SER A 36 -8.61 -5.25 8.18
C SER A 36 -7.18 -5.62 7.77
N LEU A 37 -6.59 -4.93 6.79
CA LEU A 37 -5.24 -5.20 6.31
C LEU A 37 -4.34 -4.00 6.60
N VAL A 38 -3.20 -4.24 7.24
CA VAL A 38 -2.16 -3.23 7.47
C VAL A 38 -0.92 -3.63 6.69
N ILE A 39 -0.57 -2.82 5.68
CA ILE A 39 0.64 -3.02 4.88
C ILE A 39 1.82 -2.36 5.58
N GLU A 40 2.83 -3.17 5.91
CA GLU A 40 4.09 -2.71 6.48
C GLU A 40 5.09 -2.53 5.33
N THR A 41 5.65 -1.33 5.18
CA THR A 41 6.45 -0.97 3.99
C THR A 41 7.91 -0.66 4.30
N ASP A 42 8.35 -0.89 5.53
CA ASP A 42 9.70 -0.51 6.00
C ASP A 42 10.80 -1.25 5.24
N GLY A 43 10.50 -2.44 4.70
CA GLY A 43 11.44 -3.24 3.92
C GLY A 43 11.50 -2.90 2.43
N VAL A 44 10.71 -1.95 1.92
CA VAL A 44 10.63 -1.67 0.47
C VAL A 44 11.87 -0.90 -0.01
N GLY A 45 12.70 -1.56 -0.82
CA GLY A 45 13.90 -0.99 -1.45
C GLY A 45 13.62 -0.31 -2.81
N GLY A 46 12.55 -0.73 -3.48
CA GLY A 46 12.14 -0.21 -4.78
C GLY A 46 10.73 -0.65 -5.13
N ILE A 47 10.02 0.13 -5.94
CA ILE A 47 8.72 -0.28 -6.48
C ILE A 47 8.52 0.27 -7.90
N ASP A 48 8.06 -0.58 -8.81
CA ASP A 48 7.63 -0.17 -10.13
C ASP A 48 6.12 0.18 -10.18
N VAL A 49 5.73 0.86 -11.26
CA VAL A 49 4.34 1.32 -11.45
C VAL A 49 3.32 0.18 -11.45
N SER A 50 3.68 -1.02 -11.91
CA SER A 50 2.80 -2.19 -12.00
C SER A 50 2.49 -2.75 -10.62
N CYS A 51 3.51 -2.90 -9.76
CA CYS A 51 3.33 -3.26 -8.35
C CYS A 51 2.51 -2.20 -7.60
N LEU A 52 2.76 -0.91 -7.87
CA LEU A 52 1.97 0.18 -7.29
C LEU A 52 0.50 0.11 -7.73
N GLN A 53 0.22 -0.19 -9.00
CA GLN A 53 -1.15 -0.40 -9.51
C GLN A 53 -1.85 -1.60 -8.86
N VAL A 54 -1.11 -2.67 -8.54
CA VAL A 54 -1.66 -3.81 -7.80
C VAL A 54 -2.10 -3.40 -6.40
N LEU A 55 -1.32 -2.58 -5.69
CA LEU A 55 -1.72 -2.05 -4.38
C LEU A 55 -3.01 -1.23 -4.48
N VAL A 56 -3.15 -0.38 -5.51
CA VAL A 56 -4.38 0.39 -5.73
C VAL A 56 -5.57 -0.53 -6.05
N ALA A 57 -5.37 -1.56 -6.86
CA ALA A 57 -6.43 -2.53 -7.18
C ALA A 57 -6.87 -3.31 -5.93
N ALA A 58 -5.93 -3.67 -5.06
CA ALA A 58 -6.21 -4.30 -3.78
C ALA A 58 -7.00 -3.34 -2.86
N GLN A 59 -6.60 -2.07 -2.77
CA GLN A 59 -7.33 -1.06 -2.01
C GLN A 59 -8.76 -0.86 -2.50
N LYS A 60 -8.97 -0.80 -3.83
CA LYS A 60 -10.32 -0.74 -4.42
C LYS A 60 -11.16 -1.95 -4.02
N SER A 61 -10.57 -3.13 -4.04
CA SER A 61 -11.26 -4.38 -3.67
C SER A 61 -11.60 -4.41 -2.18
N ALA A 62 -10.68 -3.93 -1.33
CA ALA A 62 -10.88 -3.80 0.11
C ALA A 62 -12.04 -2.83 0.41
N ASN A 63 -12.02 -1.64 -0.20
CA ASN A 63 -13.09 -0.65 -0.08
C ASN A 63 -14.45 -1.21 -0.52
N ALA A 64 -14.50 -1.91 -1.66
CA ALA A 64 -15.73 -2.52 -2.18
C ALA A 64 -16.29 -3.61 -1.24
N ALA A 65 -15.42 -4.28 -0.49
CA ALA A 65 -15.79 -5.28 0.50
C ALA A 65 -16.03 -4.71 1.91
N GLY A 66 -15.92 -3.39 2.11
CA GLY A 66 -16.04 -2.75 3.42
C GLY A 66 -14.90 -3.10 4.38
N MET A 67 -13.75 -3.53 3.85
CA MET A 67 -12.58 -3.91 4.63
C MET A 67 -11.54 -2.78 4.59
N PRO A 68 -11.12 -2.23 5.73
CA PRO A 68 -10.06 -1.24 5.76
C PRO A 68 -8.72 -1.87 5.35
N MET A 69 -8.15 -1.41 4.24
CA MET A 69 -6.73 -1.60 3.93
C MET A 69 -6.01 -0.29 4.22
N ARG A 70 -4.94 -0.33 4.99
CA ARG A 70 -4.14 0.82 5.42
C ARG A 70 -2.68 0.57 5.09
N LEU A 71 -2.00 1.63 4.68
CA LEU A 71 -0.57 1.60 4.38
C LEU A 71 0.06 2.89 4.89
N THR A 72 1.24 2.78 5.48
CA THR A 72 2.06 3.94 5.85
C THR A 72 3.39 3.80 5.16
N ALA A 73 3.84 4.83 4.44
CA ALA A 73 5.13 4.85 3.77
C ALA A 73 5.86 6.17 4.07
N SER A 74 7.19 6.14 4.10
CA SER A 74 7.96 7.39 4.15
C SER A 74 7.89 8.11 2.80
N ALA A 75 7.62 9.41 2.81
CA ALA A 75 7.65 10.26 1.62
C ALA A 75 9.03 10.32 0.96
N ALA A 76 10.10 10.15 1.75
CA ALA A 76 11.48 10.05 1.26
C ALA A 76 11.86 8.64 0.79
N GLY A 77 11.03 7.64 1.10
CA GLY A 77 11.27 6.25 0.73
C GLY A 77 10.83 5.92 -0.70
N PRO A 78 11.25 4.78 -1.25
CA PRO A 78 10.97 4.39 -2.64
C PRO A 78 9.47 4.36 -2.96
N LEU A 79 8.67 3.83 -2.04
CA LEU A 79 7.22 3.76 -2.21
C LEU A 79 6.55 5.13 -2.16
N GLY A 80 6.95 6.00 -1.23
CA GLY A 80 6.40 7.37 -1.14
C GLY A 80 6.76 8.19 -2.38
N GLY A 81 8.00 8.08 -2.85
CA GLY A 81 8.43 8.71 -4.11
C GLY A 81 7.62 8.22 -5.32
N ALA A 82 7.36 6.91 -5.41
CA ALA A 82 6.53 6.34 -6.48
C ALA A 82 5.07 6.82 -6.41
N MET A 83 4.47 6.92 -5.21
CA MET A 83 3.11 7.44 -5.03
C MET A 83 3.00 8.91 -5.46
N ILE A 84 4.00 9.73 -5.13
CA ILE A 84 4.04 11.14 -5.56
C ILE A 84 4.23 11.23 -7.08
N ALA A 85 5.17 10.48 -7.64
CA ALA A 85 5.44 10.49 -9.08
C ALA A 85 4.25 9.99 -9.91
N ALA A 86 3.48 9.02 -9.40
CA ALA A 86 2.27 8.51 -10.02
C ALA A 86 1.04 9.42 -9.84
N GLY A 87 1.15 10.50 -9.05
CA GLY A 87 0.06 11.44 -8.79
C GLY A 87 -0.99 10.93 -7.81
N PHE A 88 -0.66 9.97 -6.94
CA PHE A 88 -1.56 9.47 -5.89
C PHE A 88 -1.53 10.33 -4.63
N HIS A 89 -0.38 10.95 -4.37
CA HIS A 89 -0.21 11.95 -3.33
C HIS A 89 0.50 13.19 -3.88
N ALA A 90 0.16 14.35 -3.32
CA ALA A 90 0.95 15.55 -3.51
C ALA A 90 2.25 15.46 -2.68
N PRO A 91 3.30 16.23 -3.03
CA PRO A 91 4.56 16.25 -2.28
C PRO A 91 4.42 16.64 -0.81
N ASP A 92 3.33 17.30 -0.43
CA ASP A 92 3.01 17.66 0.96
C ASP A 92 2.36 16.51 1.76
N GLY A 93 2.14 15.35 1.12
CA GLY A 93 1.54 14.16 1.71
C GLY A 93 0.01 14.08 1.58
N ARG A 94 -0.65 15.05 0.93
CA ARG A 94 -2.11 14.98 0.72
C ARG A 94 -2.47 13.93 -0.34
N PRO A 95 -3.46 13.06 -0.10
CA PRO A 95 -3.95 12.15 -1.13
C PRO A 95 -4.64 12.95 -2.25
N LEU A 96 -4.45 12.50 -3.49
CA LEU A 96 -5.03 13.10 -4.70
C LEU A 96 -6.12 12.23 -5.34
N ILE A 97 -6.23 10.96 -4.92
CA ILE A 97 -7.26 10.03 -5.35
C ILE A 97 -7.99 9.43 -4.14
N PRO A 98 -9.29 9.10 -4.25
CA PRO A 98 -10.07 8.54 -3.13
C PRO A 98 -9.48 7.25 -2.56
N GLU A 99 -8.90 6.39 -3.40
CA GLU A 99 -8.30 5.14 -2.96
C GLU A 99 -7.12 5.35 -2.01
N ALA A 100 -6.39 6.45 -2.17
CA ALA A 100 -5.21 6.76 -1.37
C ALA A 100 -5.54 7.46 -0.04
N GLU A 101 -6.81 7.74 0.26
CA GLU A 101 -7.21 8.43 1.50
C GLU A 101 -6.83 7.68 2.78
N THR A 102 -6.74 6.36 2.70
CA THR A 102 -6.33 5.48 3.80
C THR A 102 -4.82 5.24 3.84
N TRP A 103 -4.07 5.82 2.90
CA TRP A 103 -2.62 5.70 2.79
C TRP A 103 -1.95 6.95 3.32
N THR A 104 -1.03 6.75 4.26
CA THR A 104 -0.34 7.85 4.94
C THR A 104 1.09 7.95 4.44
N LEU A 105 1.49 9.15 4.00
CA LEU A 105 2.89 9.47 3.76
C LEU A 105 3.49 10.21 4.96
N THR A 106 4.49 9.61 5.60
CA THR A 106 5.21 10.25 6.71
C THR A 106 6.37 11.09 6.17
N ARG A 107 6.59 12.27 6.73
CA ARG A 107 7.75 13.11 6.37
C ARG A 107 9.08 12.54 6.87
N GLU A 108 9.04 11.68 7.87
CA GLU A 108 10.22 11.07 8.47
C GLU A 108 10.56 9.77 7.72
N ALA A 109 11.85 9.57 7.44
CA ALA A 109 12.39 8.24 7.16
C ALA A 109 12.44 7.50 8.49
N ARG A 110 11.62 6.45 8.64
CA ARG A 110 11.62 5.62 9.84
C ARG A 110 12.60 4.47 9.66
#